data_AF-A0A959CAF3-F1
#
_entry.id   AF-A0A959CAF3-F1
#
_cell.length_a   1.000
_cell.length_b   1.000
_cell.length_c   1.000
_cell.angle_alpha   90.00
_cell.angle_beta   90.00
_cell.angle_gamma   90.00
#
_symmetry.space_group_name_H-M   'P 1'
#
loop_
_entity.id
_entity.type
_entity.pdbx_description
1 polymer ?
#
loop_
_entity_poly.entity_id
_entity_poly.type
_entity_poly.pdbx_seq_one_letter_code
_entity_poly.pdbx_strand_id
1 'polypeptide(L)' 'MHVRKLLFLFTLVLLVSNLSAQDIHFTQFYMSPLTTNPAMSGKFEGTVRIGGIYRGQWASVLSGSDSYKTPSV' A
#
# COMPACT_ATOMS: atom_id res chain seq x y z
N MET A 1 -1.78 38.44 26.88
CA MET A 1 -1.02 37.54 25.99
C MET A 1 -1.60 36.14 25.84
N HIS A 2 -2.32 35.58 26.82
CA HIS A 2 -2.85 34.20 26.76
C HIS A 2 -4.02 34.01 25.79
N VAL A 3 -4.95 34.98 25.70
CA VAL A 3 -6.11 34.92 24.78
C VAL A 3 -5.69 34.84 23.31
N ARG A 4 -4.63 35.56 22.90
CA ARG A 4 -4.12 35.49 21.52
C ARG A 4 -3.51 34.14 21.18
N LYS A 5 -2.88 33.47 22.17
CA LYS A 5 -2.37 32.10 22.02
C LYS A 5 -3.50 31.08 21.92
N LEU A 6 -4.57 31.26 22.72
CA LEU A 6 -5.77 30.41 22.67
C LEU A 6 -6.51 30.53 21.34
N LEU A 7 -6.68 31.75 20.82
CA LEU A 7 -7.27 31.97 19.51
C LEU A 7 -6.44 31.33 18.39
N PHE A 8 -5.11 31.46 18.46
CA PHE A 8 -4.23 30.81 17.49
C PHE A 8 -4.33 29.27 17.54
N LEU A 9 -4.38 28.70 18.74
CA LEU A 9 -4.55 27.25 18.92
C LEU A 9 -5.90 26.76 18.40
N PHE A 10 -6.97 27.51 18.65
CA PHE A 10 -8.32 27.20 18.17
C PHE A 10 -8.37 27.17 16.63
N THR A 11 -7.79 28.18 15.97
CA THR A 11 -7.70 28.20 14.51
C THR A 11 -6.88 27.03 13.97
N LEU A 12 -5.79 26.66 14.65
CA LEU A 12 -4.97 25.51 14.24
C LEU A 12 -5.76 24.19 14.30
N VAL A 13 -6.56 23.98 15.34
CA VAL A 13 -7.39 22.76 15.50
C VAL A 13 -8.44 22.65 14.40
N LEU A 14 -9.08 23.76 14.02
CA LEU A 14 -10.08 23.76 12.96
C LEU A 14 -9.51 23.38 11.58
N LEU A 15 -8.25 23.73 11.31
CA LEU A 15 -7.58 23.42 10.04
C LEU A 15 -7.28 21.92 9.84
N VAL A 16 -7.18 21.15 10.92
CA VAL A 16 -6.83 19.70 10.88
C VAL A 16 -8.08 18.81 10.71
N SER A 17 -9.28 19.37 10.87
CA SER A 17 -10.54 18.59 10.93
C SER A 17 -10.96 17.91 9.61
N ASN A 18 -10.40 18.29 8.46
CA ASN A 18 -10.82 17.81 7.13
C ASN A 18 -9.74 16.99 6.41
N LEU A 19 -8.90 16.26 7.14
CA LEU A 19 -7.90 15.39 6.53
C LEU A 19 -8.54 14.11 5.98
N SER A 20 -8.48 13.91 4.67
CA SER A 20 -8.73 12.61 4.04
C SER A 20 -7.47 11.76 4.13
N ALA A 21 -7.58 10.57 4.73
CA ALA A 21 -6.51 9.58 4.67
C ALA A 21 -6.54 8.85 3.31
N GLN A 22 -5.40 8.27 2.93
CA GLN A 22 -5.35 7.30 1.82
C GLN A 22 -5.83 5.94 2.33
N ASP A 23 -6.46 5.16 1.46
CA ASP A 23 -6.81 3.78 1.77
C ASP A 23 -5.55 2.94 1.99
N ILE A 24 -5.62 2.02 2.95
CA ILE A 24 -4.53 1.08 3.20
C ILE A 24 -4.48 0.09 2.03
N HIS A 25 -3.41 0.18 1.23
CA HIS A 25 -3.14 -0.78 0.18
C HIS A 25 -2.29 -1.93 0.72
N PHE A 26 -2.91 -3.08 0.97
CA PHE A 26 -2.17 -4.28 1.33
C PHE A 26 -1.38 -4.79 0.12
N THR A 27 -0.06 -4.83 0.26
CA THR A 27 0.82 -5.46 -0.71
C THR A 27 1.33 -6.78 -0.18
N GLN A 28 1.16 -7.84 -0.98
CA GLN A 28 1.63 -9.19 -0.67
C GLN A 28 3.13 -9.36 -0.98
N PHE A 29 3.99 -8.48 -0.48
CA PHE A 29 5.42 -8.52 -0.83
C PHE A 29 6.13 -9.79 -0.35
N TYR A 30 5.67 -10.39 0.76
CA TYR A 30 6.18 -11.66 1.27
C TYR A 30 5.96 -12.85 0.31
N MET A 31 5.00 -12.75 -0.61
CA MET A 31 4.73 -13.79 -1.59
C MET A 31 5.69 -13.73 -2.79
N SER A 32 6.51 -12.67 -2.91
CA SER A 32 7.53 -12.51 -3.95
C SER A 32 8.93 -12.23 -3.38
N PRO A 33 9.53 -13.17 -2.62
CA PRO A 33 10.81 -12.94 -1.94
C PRO A 33 11.93 -12.57 -2.93
N LEU A 34 11.94 -13.18 -4.12
CA LEU A 34 12.93 -12.92 -5.16
C LEU A 34 12.86 -11.49 -5.72
N THR A 35 11.66 -10.89 -5.78
CA THR A 35 11.49 -9.50 -6.22
C THR A 35 12.02 -8.52 -5.17
N THR A 36 11.97 -8.90 -3.89
CA THR A 36 12.50 -8.06 -2.80
C THR A 36 14.02 -8.19 -2.67
N ASN A 37 14.55 -9.41 -2.75
CA ASN A 37 15.98 -9.66 -2.69
C ASN A 37 16.31 -11.07 -3.25
N PRO A 38 17.19 -11.18 -4.26
CA PRO A 38 17.63 -12.47 -4.80
C PRO A 38 18.24 -13.43 -3.76
N ALA A 39 18.82 -12.92 -2.67
CA ALA A 39 19.37 -13.72 -1.58
C ALA A 39 18.29 -14.50 -0.80
N MET A 40 17.00 -14.18 -0.97
CA MET A 40 15.90 -14.91 -0.33
C MET A 40 15.49 -16.20 -1.07
N SER A 41 16.15 -16.55 -2.18
CA SER A 41 15.87 -17.77 -2.94
C SER A 41 15.95 -19.05 -2.10
N GLY A 42 16.90 -19.13 -1.17
CA GLY A 42 17.06 -20.25 -0.23
C GLY A 42 16.44 -20.01 1.15
N LYS A 43 15.77 -18.87 1.37
CA LYS A 43 15.21 -18.50 2.67
C LYS A 43 13.80 -19.10 2.84
N PHE A 44 13.73 -20.43 2.84
CA PHE A 44 12.52 -21.19 3.10
C PHE A 44 12.81 -22.60 3.61
N GLU A 45 11.82 -23.20 4.27
CA GLU A 45 11.89 -24.60 4.66
C GLU A 45 11.36 -25.49 3.53
N GLY A 46 12.18 -26.41 3.03
CA GLY A 46 11.83 -27.37 2.00
C GLY A 46 12.90 -27.50 0.91
N THR A 47 12.66 -28.41 -0.05
CA THR A 47 13.61 -28.72 -1.12
C THR A 47 13.33 -27.91 -2.39
N VAL A 48 12.06 -27.68 -2.71
CA VAL A 48 11.63 -26.97 -3.92
C VAL A 48 10.47 -26.06 -3.56
N ARG A 49 10.50 -24.83 -4.07
CA ARG A 49 9.40 -23.86 -3.97
C ARG A 49 9.05 -23.38 -5.37
N ILE A 50 7.78 -23.52 -5.73
CA ILE A 50 7.20 -23.01 -6.98
C ILE A 50 6.09 -22.04 -6.58
N GLY A 51 6.10 -20.85 -7.18
CA GLY A 51 5.14 -19.79 -6.91
C GLY A 51 4.73 -19.09 -8.19
N GLY A 52 3.56 -18.46 -8.14
CA GLY A 52 3.07 -17.60 -9.20
C GLY A 52 2.17 -16.55 -8.56
N ILE A 53 2.29 -15.31 -9.03
CA ILE A 53 1.56 -14.16 -8.54
C ILE A 53 0.78 -13.57 -9.70
N TYR A 54 -0.52 -13.41 -9.52
CA TYR A 54 -1.37 -12.72 -10.47
C TYR A 54 -1.93 -11.47 -9.81
N ARG A 55 -1.67 -10.29 -10.41
CA ARG A 55 -2.19 -9.02 -9.90
C ARG A 55 -3.13 -8.40 -10.91
N GLY A 56 -4.37 -8.14 -10.49
CA GLY A 56 -5.30 -7.26 -11.18
C GLY A 56 -5.31 -5.90 -10.49
N GLN A 57 -5.12 -4.82 -11.24
CA GLN A 57 -5.13 -3.46 -10.71
C GLN A 57 -6.14 -2.59 -11.44
N TRP A 58 -6.61 -1.52 -10.79
CA TRP A 58 -7.46 -0.48 -11.39
C TRP A 58 -8.86 -0.90 -11.84
N ALA A 59 -9.37 -2.04 -11.39
CA ALA A 59 -10.71 -2.51 -11.77
C ALA A 59 -11.86 -1.55 -11.37
N SER A 60 -11.67 -0.74 -10.31
CA SER A 60 -12.64 0.27 -9.89
C SER A 60 -12.60 1.55 -10.73
N VAL A 61 -11.46 1.84 -11.37
CA VAL A 61 -11.24 3.07 -12.17
C VAL A 61 -11.46 2.78 -13.66
N LEU A 62 -11.10 1.59 -14.10
CA LEU A 62 -11.24 1.11 -15.48
C LEU A 62 -12.47 0.19 -15.52
N SER A 63 -13.57 0.69 -16.09
CA SER A 63 -14.82 -0.06 -16.18
C SER A 63 -14.64 -1.36 -16.99
N GLY A 64 -14.62 -2.50 -16.30
CA GLY A 64 -15.00 -3.81 -16.80
C GLY A 64 -14.01 -4.60 -17.68
N SER A 65 -13.22 -3.96 -18.55
CA SER A 65 -12.44 -4.69 -19.57
C SER A 65 -10.96 -4.31 -19.68
N ASP A 66 -10.57 -3.09 -19.27
CA ASP A 66 -9.20 -2.59 -19.49
C ASP A 66 -8.29 -2.67 -18.23
N SER A 67 -8.74 -3.37 -17.19
CA SER A 67 -7.97 -3.55 -15.95
C SER A 67 -6.63 -4.25 -16.24
N TYR A 68 -5.53 -3.63 -15.81
CA TYR A 68 -4.19 -4.19 -15.98
C TYR A 68 -4.03 -5.48 -15.18
N LYS A 69 -3.63 -6.54 -15.88
CA LYS A 69 -3.36 -7.87 -15.33
C LYS A 69 -1.88 -8.18 -15.53
N THR A 70 -1.13 -8.30 -14.44
CA THR A 70 0.29 -8.64 -14.47
C THR A 70 0.52 -9.99 -13.80
N PRO A 71 0.78 -11.05 -14.58
CA PRO A 71 1.32 -12.29 -14.05
C PRO A 71 2.82 -12.13 -13.79
N SER A 72 3.29 -12.58 -12.63
CA SER A 72 4.71 -12.70 -12.29
C SER A 72 4.98 -14.04 -11.62
N VAL A 73 6.22 -14.52 -11.73
CA VAL A 73 6.71 -15.78 -11.12
C VAL A 73 7.48 -15.51 -9.84
#